data_AF-F0NP43-F1
#
_entry.id   AF-F0NP43-F1
#
_cell.length_a   1.000
_cell.length_b   1.000
_cell.length_c   1.000
_cell.angle_alpha   90.00
_cell.angle_beta   90.00
_cell.angle_gamma   90.00
#
_symmetry.space_group_name_H-M   'P 1'
#
loop_
_entity.id
_entity.type
_entity.pdbx_description
1 polymer ?
#
loop_
_entity_poly.entity_id
_entity_poly.type
_entity_poly.pdbx_seq_one_letter_code
_entity_poly.pdbx_strand_id
1 'polypeptide(L)'
;MVVSKELLYDKNGEVYGEPSDVEYDLIVKDGNIIMIEITSAIKRGDLPVIKKKKEFYEKNRNVKISRVIVITPFIHDKYPDKLKAMGKDME
;
A
#
# COMPACT_ATOMS: atom_id res chain seq x y z
N MET A 1 -15.16 14.04 1.47
CA MET A 1 -14.33 12.91 1.00
C MET A 1 -13.68 13.33 -0.30
N VAL A 2 -12.36 13.22 -0.38
CA VAL A 2 -11.58 13.50 -1.59
C VAL A 2 -10.88 12.22 -2.01
N VAL A 3 -10.89 11.94 -3.30
CA VAL A 3 -10.07 10.88 -3.90
C VAL A 3 -8.90 11.58 -4.59
N SER A 4 -7.68 11.12 -4.32
CA SER A 4 -6.45 11.68 -4.88
C SER A 4 -5.60 10.57 -5.46
N LYS A 5 -4.92 10.87 -6.56
CA LYS A 5 -3.84 10.06 -7.10
C LYS A 5 -2.55 10.86 -7.02
N GLU A 6 -1.52 10.29 -6.39
CA GLU A 6 -0.21 10.92 -6.24
C GLU A 6 0.90 10.05 -6.80
N LEU A 7 1.96 10.70 -7.26
CA LEU A 7 3.20 10.08 -7.70
C LEU A 7 4.35 10.66 -6.86
N LEU A 8 5.12 9.80 -6.20
CA LEU A 8 6.33 10.20 -5.49
C LEU A 8 7.51 9.41 -6.01
N TYR A 9 8.59 10.11 -6.36
CA TYR A 9 9.82 9.48 -6.83
C TYR A 9 10.69 9.04 -5.64
N ASP A 10 10.86 7.73 -5.49
CA ASP A 10 11.76 7.12 -4.53
C ASP A 10 13.16 7.05 -5.11
N LYS A 11 14.01 8.00 -4.73
CA LYS A 11 15.41 8.07 -5.21
C LYS A 11 16.32 6.97 -4.67
N ASN A 12 15.97 6.38 -3.54
CA ASN A 12 16.85 5.48 -2.79
C ASN A 12 16.44 4.01 -2.94
N GLY A 13 15.30 3.73 -3.58
CA GLY A 13 14.76 2.37 -3.71
C GLY A 13 14.29 1.79 -2.37
N GLU A 14 13.79 2.62 -1.45
CA GLU A 14 13.21 2.18 -0.18
C GLU A 14 12.06 1.18 -0.41
N VAL A 15 11.22 1.43 -1.43
CA VAL A 15 10.03 0.63 -1.75
C VAL A 15 10.39 -0.60 -2.58
N TYR A 16 10.91 -0.40 -3.79
CA TYR A 16 11.10 -1.48 -4.78
C TYR A 16 12.53 -2.02 -4.84
N GLY A 17 13.48 -1.43 -4.11
CA GLY A 17 14.89 -1.82 -4.14
C GLY A 17 15.74 -1.09 -5.19
N GLU A 18 15.12 -0.23 -6.01
CA GLU A 18 15.79 0.61 -6.99
C GLU A 18 15.05 1.96 -7.14
N PRO A 19 15.69 3.00 -7.70
CA PRO A 19 15.03 4.27 -7.93
C PRO A 19 13.79 4.11 -8.81
N SER A 20 12.64 4.61 -8.35
CA SER A 20 11.36 4.31 -9.00
C SER A 20 10.28 5.33 -8.65
N ASP A 21 9.34 5.51 -9.58
CA ASP A 21 8.09 6.20 -9.28
C ASP A 21 7.17 5.29 -8.47
N VAL A 22 6.58 5.86 -7.42
CA VAL A 22 5.66 5.16 -6.52
C VAL A 22 4.29 5.84 -6.59
N GLU A 23 3.33 5.13 -7.16
CA GLU A 23 1.94 5.56 -7.30
C GLU A 23 1.12 5.31 -6.03
N TYR A 24 0.25 6.25 -5.68
CA TYR A 24 -0.67 6.16 -4.54
C TYR A 24 -2.08 6.55 -4.95
N ASP A 25 -3.04 5.67 -4.75
CA ASP A 25 -4.46 6.00 -4.78
C ASP A 25 -4.95 6.18 -3.34
N LEU A 26 -5.48 7.36 -3.03
CA LEU A 26 -5.77 7.80 -1.67
C LEU A 26 -7.20 8.26 -1.53
N ILE A 27 -7.80 7.94 -0.39
CA ILE A 27 -9.07 8.51 0.06
C ILE A 27 -8.81 9.33 1.31
N VAL A 28 -9.16 10.61 1.28
CA VAL A 28 -9.08 11.52 2.42
C VAL A 28 -10.49 11.86 2.90
N LYS A 29 -10.82 11.47 4.13
CA LYS A 29 -12.12 11.73 4.74
C LYS A 29 -11.98 11.93 6.24
N ASP A 30 -12.48 13.07 6.74
CA ASP A 30 -12.54 13.39 8.16
C ASP A 30 -11.18 13.26 8.87
N GLY A 31 -10.11 13.74 8.21
CA GLY A 31 -8.73 13.65 8.71
C GLY A 31 -8.06 12.28 8.55
N ASN A 32 -8.82 11.24 8.15
CA ASN A 32 -8.28 9.92 7.87
C ASN A 32 -7.79 9.83 6.42
N ILE A 33 -6.56 9.35 6.25
CA ILE A 33 -5.99 9.00 4.95
C ILE A 33 -6.02 7.49 4.81
N ILE A 34 -6.64 6.99 3.75
CA ILE A 34 -6.73 5.57 3.42
C ILE A 34 -5.98 5.34 2.11
N MET A 35 -5.03 4.41 2.11
CA MET A 35 -4.32 3.99 0.91
C MET A 35 -5.04 2.82 0.25
N ILE A 36 -5.29 2.91 -1.05
CA ILE A 36 -5.98 1.89 -1.84
C ILE A 36 -5.00 1.26 -2.82
N GLU A 37 -4.89 -0.06 -2.75
CA GLU A 37 -4.05 -0.83 -3.67
C GLU A 37 -4.91 -1.76 -4.51
N ILE A 38 -5.03 -1.44 -5.80
CA ILE A 38 -5.79 -2.26 -6.74
C ILE A 38 -4.80 -3.12 -7.55
N THR A 39 -4.90 -4.44 -7.42
CA THR A 39 -4.03 -5.39 -8.14
C THR A 39 -4.82 -6.54 -8.73
N SER A 40 -4.41 -7.05 -9.89
CA SER A 40 -5.05 -8.20 -10.56
C SER A 40 -4.90 -9.51 -9.76
N ALA A 41 -3.85 -9.63 -8.96
CA ALA A 41 -3.67 -10.72 -8.02
C ALA A 41 -2.77 -10.28 -6.86
N ILE A 42 -2.94 -10.89 -5.69
CA ILE A 42 -2.03 -10.71 -4.56
C ILE A 42 -1.41 -12.03 -4.09
N LYS A 43 -0.12 -12.00 -3.76
CA LYS A 43 0.64 -13.08 -3.10
C LYS A 43 1.34 -12.55 -1.86
N ARG A 44 1.84 -13.45 -0.99
CA ARG A 44 2.50 -13.03 0.26
C ARG A 44 3.70 -12.09 0.07
N GLY A 45 4.38 -12.22 -1.08
CA GLY A 45 5.55 -11.40 -1.41
C GLY A 45 5.22 -9.93 -1.69
N ASP A 46 3.95 -9.61 -1.93
CA ASP A 46 3.51 -8.24 -2.21
C ASP A 46 3.25 -7.47 -0.90
N LEU A 47 2.91 -8.16 0.19
CA LEU A 47 2.60 -7.52 1.49
C LEU A 47 3.77 -6.66 2.01
N PRO A 48 5.04 -7.10 1.98
CA PRO A 48 6.17 -6.25 2.36
C PRO A 48 6.30 -4.99 1.48
N VAL A 49 6.01 -5.09 0.19
CA VAL A 49 6.06 -3.95 -0.73
C VAL A 49 4.97 -2.94 -0.38
N ILE A 50 3.74 -3.41 -0.16
CA ILE A 50 2.61 -2.58 0.27
C ILE A 50 2.92 -1.88 1.60
N LYS A 51 3.55 -2.59 2.54
CA LYS A 51 4.01 -2.01 3.81
C LYS A 51 5.02 -0.88 3.59
N LYS A 52 6.03 -1.12 2.74
CA LYS A 52 7.05 -0.11 2.41
C LYS A 52 6.44 1.10 1.70
N LYS A 53 5.47 0.91 0.81
CA LYS A 53 4.72 2.03 0.19
C LYS A 53 4.05 2.89 1.25
N LYS A 54 3.33 2.29 2.19
CA LYS A 54 2.72 3.00 3.32
C LYS A 54 3.77 3.82 4.09
N GLU A 55 4.84 3.17 4.54
CA GLU A 55 5.90 3.81 5.33
C GLU A 55 6.58 4.96 4.58
N PHE A 56 6.84 4.77 3.28
CA PHE A 56 7.45 5.79 2.42
C PHE A 56 6.53 7.02 2.28
N TYR A 57 5.23 6.83 2.04
CA TYR A 57 4.30 7.94 1.94
C TYR A 57 4.18 8.71 3.26
N GLU A 58 4.00 7.99 4.37
CA GLU A 58 3.93 8.59 5.71
C GLU A 58 5.15 9.45 6.02
N LYS A 59 6.35 8.93 5.74
CA LYS A 59 7.62 9.62 5.93
C LYS A 59 7.74 10.88 5.05
N ASN A 60 7.42 10.78 3.76
CA ASN A 60 7.63 11.88 2.80
C ASN A 60 6.57 12.97 2.89
N ARG A 61 5.35 12.65 3.35
CA ARG A 61 4.26 13.62 3.52
C ARG A 61 4.07 14.07 4.97
N ASN A 62 4.79 13.47 5.91
CA ASN A 62 4.64 13.70 7.35
C ASN A 62 3.18 13.53 7.82
N VAL A 63 2.56 12.42 7.42
CA VAL A 63 1.17 12.05 7.74
C VAL A 63 1.10 10.60 8.22
N LYS A 64 -0.08 10.18 8.70
CA LYS A 64 -0.36 8.78 9.02
C LYS A 64 -1.46 8.22 8.14
N ILE A 65 -1.21 7.04 7.57
CA ILE A 65 -2.20 6.26 6.83
C ILE A 65 -2.98 5.45 7.86
N SER A 66 -4.26 5.79 8.00
CA SER A 66 -5.18 5.17 8.95
C SER A 66 -5.53 3.73 8.59
N ARG A 67 -5.50 3.39 7.29
CA ARG A 67 -5.82 2.05 6.78
C ARG A 67 -5.24 1.86 5.40
N VAL A 68 -4.79 0.64 5.11
CA VAL A 68 -4.48 0.17 3.77
C VAL A 68 -5.57 -0.81 3.33
N ILE A 69 -6.14 -0.61 2.14
CA ILE A 69 -7.14 -1.51 1.57
C ILE A 69 -6.58 -2.06 0.27
N VAL A 70 -6.43 -3.38 0.20
CA VAL A 70 -6.08 -4.07 -1.03
C VAL A 70 -7.35 -4.61 -1.68
N ILE A 71 -7.57 -4.25 -2.94
CA ILE A 71 -8.68 -4.73 -3.76
C ILE A 71 -8.10 -5.60 -4.87
N THR A 72 -8.54 -6.85 -4.93
CA THR A 72 -8.04 -7.79 -5.93
C THR A 72 -9.10 -8.84 -6.28
N PRO A 73 -9.21 -9.26 -7.56
CA PRO A 73 -10.10 -10.35 -7.93
C PRO A 73 -9.55 -11.73 -7.52
N PHE A 74 -8.23 -11.88 -7.30
CA PHE A 74 -7.62 -13.19 -7.03
C PHE A 74 -6.52 -13.13 -5.97
N ILE A 75 -6.50 -14.13 -5.08
CA ILE A 75 -5.37 -14.38 -4.17
C ILE A 75 -4.52 -15.49 -4.79
N HIS A 76 -3.33 -15.16 -5.26
CA HIS A 76 -2.36 -16.07 -5.86
C HIS A 76 -1.35 -16.56 -4.80
N ASP A 77 -1.85 -17.20 -3.75
CA ASP A 77 -1.03 -17.76 -2.69
C ASP A 77 -1.48 -19.18 -2.35
N LYS A 78 -0.52 -20.07 -2.03
CA LYS A 78 -0.80 -21.45 -1.60
C LYS A 78 -1.63 -21.51 -0.32
N TYR A 79 -1.56 -20.48 0.53
CA TYR A 79 -2.26 -20.38 1.81
C TYR A 79 -3.00 -19.04 1.90
N PRO A 80 -4.14 -18.89 1.20
CA PRO A 80 -4.86 -17.61 1.09
C PRO A 80 -5.35 -17.09 2.44
N ASP A 81 -5.75 -17.96 3.36
CA ASP A 81 -6.19 -17.52 4.69
C ASP A 81 -5.04 -17.01 5.56
N LYS A 82 -3.83 -17.58 5.39
CA LYS A 82 -2.63 -17.06 6.03
C LYS A 82 -2.28 -15.67 5.48
N LEU A 83 -2.40 -15.48 4.16
CA LEU A 83 -2.20 -14.17 3.55
C LEU A 83 -3.20 -13.12 4.08
N LYS A 84 -4.49 -13.48 4.18
CA LYS A 84 -5.51 -12.60 4.77
C LYS A 84 -5.20 -12.24 6.22
N ALA A 85 -4.72 -13.20 7.02
CA ALA A 85 -4.31 -12.96 8.39
C ALA A 85 -3.13 -11.97 8.45
N MET A 86 -2.06 -12.24 7.67
CA MET A 86 -0.91 -11.34 7.57
C MET A 86 -1.31 -9.92 7.15
N GLY A 87 -2.24 -9.78 6.21
CA GLY A 87 -2.75 -8.47 5.77
C GLY A 87 -3.54 -7.72 6.84
N LYS A 88 -4.22 -8.41 7.77
CA LYS A 88 -4.91 -7.78 8.90
C LYS A 88 -3.95 -7.30 9.98
N ASP A 89 -2.83 -8.00 10.16
CA ASP A 89 -1.79 -7.64 11.14
C ASP A 89 -0.88 -6.50 10.66
N MET A 90 -1.07 -6.02 9.42
CA MET A 90 -0.39 -4.85 8.85
C MET A 90 -1.06 -3.55 9.32
N GLU A 91 -1.06 -3.30 10.64
CA GLU A 91 -1.44 -1.99 11.21
C GLU A 91 -0.36 -0.91 11.04
#